data_AF-A0A937ZCS7-F1
#
_entry.id   AF-A0A937ZCS7-F1
#
_cell.length_a   1.000
_cell.length_b   1.000
_cell.length_c   1.000
_cell.angle_alpha   90.00
_cell.angle_beta   90.00
_cell.angle_gamma   90.00
#
_symmetry.space_group_name_H-M   'P 1'
#
loop_
_entity.id
_entity.type
_entity.pdbx_description
1 polymer ?
#
loop_
_entity_poly.entity_id
_entity_poly.type
_entity_poly.pdbx_seq_one_letter_code
_entity_poly.pdbx_strand_id
1 'polypeptide(L)'
;MTFCSMEAPSFMRLDERASSMKLPGRNELALPNSGNYFSHSKSWLVFLSSGPHELNGSEAQAPDGKLTSCGIGAPDVNGDEMRTLLTTSLSLGAPISVRSSPDGKQQVTTWTLSRAGNDFMLILTDGTPTHRSGISLILVHREFKKS
;
A
#
# COMPACT_ATOMS: atom_id res chain seq x y z
N MET A 1 8.50 7.15 8.96
CA MET A 1 7.44 6.40 8.23
C MET A 1 7.98 5.03 7.88
N THR A 2 7.69 4.01 8.70
CA THR A 2 8.35 2.69 8.59
C THR A 2 7.33 1.56 8.58
N PHE A 3 6.05 1.84 8.33
CA PHE A 3 5.01 0.80 8.41
C PHE A 3 5.01 -0.13 7.20
N CYS A 4 5.25 0.40 6.00
CA CYS A 4 5.37 -0.37 4.77
C CYS A 4 6.82 -0.41 4.23
N SER A 5 7.83 -0.28 5.10
CA SER A 5 9.21 -0.10 4.66
C SER A 5 9.86 -1.40 4.18
N MET A 6 10.12 -1.46 2.88
CA MET A 6 11.18 -2.16 2.12
C MET A 6 11.43 -3.66 2.35
N GLU A 7 10.78 -4.31 3.30
CA GLU A 7 10.67 -5.76 3.39
C GLU A 7 9.39 -6.24 2.70
N ALA A 8 9.32 -7.55 2.44
CA ALA A 8 8.09 -8.13 1.90
C ALA A 8 6.90 -7.83 2.83
N PRO A 9 5.80 -7.24 2.32
CA PRO A 9 4.62 -6.94 3.11
C PRO A 9 4.10 -8.22 3.77
N SER A 10 3.85 -8.14 5.07
CA SER A 10 3.34 -9.24 5.89
C SER A 10 2.20 -8.71 6.73
N PHE A 11 1.00 -9.25 6.49
CA PHE A 11 -0.20 -8.85 7.23
C PHE A 11 -0.03 -9.07 8.74
N MET A 12 0.45 -10.25 9.14
CA MET A 12 0.67 -10.62 10.54
C MET A 12 1.63 -9.63 11.25
N ARG A 13 2.79 -9.34 10.65
CA ARG A 13 3.75 -8.37 11.24
C ARG A 13 3.14 -6.98 11.37
N LEU A 14 2.31 -6.57 10.40
CA LEU A 14 1.64 -5.28 10.44
C LEU A 14 0.59 -5.21 11.55
N ASP A 15 -0.21 -6.25 11.72
CA ASP A 15 -1.23 -6.35 12.79
C ASP A 15 -0.59 -6.43 14.18
N GLU A 16 0.48 -7.20 14.35
CA GLU A 16 1.27 -7.25 15.59
C GLU A 16 1.81 -5.86 15.95
N ARG A 17 2.40 -5.16 14.97
CA ARG A 17 2.91 -3.81 15.17
C ARG A 17 1.79 -2.83 15.51
N ALA A 18 0.68 -2.86 14.78
CA ALA A 18 -0.45 -1.98 15.05
C ALA A 18 -1.04 -2.23 16.47
N SER A 19 -1.11 -3.49 16.88
CA SER A 19 -1.57 -3.90 18.20
C SER A 19 -0.62 -3.44 19.32
N SER A 20 0.70 -3.63 19.15
CA SER A 20 1.70 -3.14 20.11
C SER A 20 1.67 -1.61 20.27
N MET A 21 1.39 -0.90 19.18
CA MET A 21 1.23 0.55 19.17
C MET A 21 -0.17 1.01 19.63
N LYS A 22 -1.08 0.08 19.93
CA LYS A 22 -2.47 0.33 20.34
C LYS A 22 -3.21 1.24 19.36
N LEU A 23 -2.98 1.04 18.06
CA LEU A 23 -3.62 1.84 17.03
C LEU A 23 -5.13 1.51 16.96
N PRO A 24 -6.01 2.53 16.84
CA PRO A 24 -7.43 2.30 16.65
C PRO A 24 -7.71 1.58 15.33
N GLY A 25 -8.36 0.41 15.39
CA GLY A 25 -8.89 -0.25 14.20
C GLY A 25 -10.03 0.56 13.56
N ARG A 26 -10.09 0.56 12.22
CA ARG A 26 -11.13 1.26 11.45
C ARG A 26 -12.03 0.29 10.70
N ASN A 27 -11.43 -0.55 9.87
CA ASN A 27 -12.14 -1.53 9.06
C ASN A 27 -11.44 -2.88 9.18
N GLU A 28 -12.22 -3.96 9.12
CA GLU A 28 -11.72 -5.31 9.00
C GLU A 28 -12.68 -6.13 8.13
N LEU A 29 -12.12 -6.80 7.14
CA LEU A 29 -12.85 -7.71 6.26
C LEU A 29 -12.05 -9.00 6.16
N ALA A 30 -12.63 -10.09 6.63
CA ALA A 30 -12.11 -11.43 6.48
C ALA A 30 -13.17 -12.29 5.77
N LEU A 31 -12.83 -12.82 4.59
CA LEU A 31 -13.69 -13.75 3.87
C LEU A 31 -13.30 -15.19 4.24
N PRO A 32 -14.27 -16.06 4.58
CA PRO A 32 -13.98 -17.39 5.11
C PRO A 32 -13.27 -18.29 4.09
N ASN A 33 -12.42 -19.18 4.62
CA ASN A 33 -11.66 -20.17 3.87
C ASN A 33 -12.59 -21.18 3.18
N SER A 34 -12.70 -21.12 1.86
CA SER A 34 -13.18 -22.25 1.06
C SER A 34 -12.00 -22.90 0.35
N GLY A 35 -11.49 -24.02 0.88
CA GLY A 35 -10.30 -24.69 0.34
C GLY A 35 -9.01 -23.87 0.56
N ASN A 36 -8.20 -23.72 -0.48
CA ASN A 36 -6.92 -22.96 -0.44
C ASN A 36 -7.10 -21.46 -0.74
N TYR A 37 -8.32 -20.93 -0.67
CA TYR A 37 -8.62 -19.54 -0.95
C TYR A 37 -8.93 -18.79 0.33
N PHE A 38 -8.28 -17.64 0.52
CA PHE A 38 -8.61 -16.72 1.60
C PHE A 38 -8.31 -15.28 1.21
N SER A 39 -9.01 -14.33 1.83
CA SER A 39 -8.69 -12.91 1.74
C SER A 39 -8.99 -12.23 3.07
N HIS A 40 -8.03 -11.44 3.54
CA HIS A 40 -8.12 -10.65 4.76
C HIS A 40 -7.59 -9.26 4.49
N SER A 41 -8.31 -8.24 4.98
CA SER A 41 -7.85 -6.86 4.98
C SER A 41 -8.25 -6.18 6.28
N LYS A 42 -7.40 -5.28 6.75
CA LYS A 42 -7.61 -4.52 7.97
C LYS A 42 -6.97 -3.14 7.84
N SER A 43 -7.59 -2.14 8.45
CA SER A 43 -7.02 -0.79 8.51
C SER A 43 -7.03 -0.20 9.92
N TRP A 44 -6.04 0.65 10.18
CA TRP A 44 -5.79 1.29 11.46
C TRP A 44 -5.56 2.79 11.27
N LEU A 45 -5.97 3.58 12.25
CA LEU A 45 -5.65 5.01 12.30
C LEU A 45 -4.27 5.22 12.92
N VAL A 46 -3.37 5.83 12.16
CA VAL A 46 -2.02 6.22 12.60
C VAL A 46 -1.96 7.73 12.74
N PHE A 47 -1.39 8.23 13.83
CA PHE A 47 -1.12 9.65 13.99
C PHE A 47 0.37 9.92 13.72
N LEU A 48 0.66 10.56 12.60
CA LEU A 48 2.00 11.04 12.26
C LEU A 48 2.10 12.54 12.54
N SER A 49 3.31 13.09 12.51
CA SER A 49 3.54 14.54 12.66
C SER A 49 2.80 15.38 11.59
N SER A 50 2.53 14.79 10.43
CA SER A 50 1.74 15.37 9.33
C SER A 50 0.22 15.21 9.49
N GLY A 51 -0.25 14.62 10.60
CA GLY A 51 -1.69 14.43 10.89
C GLY A 51 -2.15 12.97 10.86
N PRO A 52 -3.47 12.73 10.86
CA PRO A 52 -4.02 11.37 10.83
C PRO A 52 -3.84 10.71 9.47
N HIS A 53 -3.38 9.47 9.48
CA HIS A 53 -3.17 8.61 8.31
C HIS A 53 -3.93 7.30 8.50
N GLU A 54 -4.37 6.69 7.41
CA GLU A 54 -4.91 5.34 7.44
C GLU A 54 -3.84 4.35 6.98
N LEU A 55 -3.44 3.44 7.87
CA LEU A 55 -2.59 2.30 7.55
C LEU A 55 -3.49 1.13 7.15
N ASN A 56 -3.23 0.49 6.02
CA ASN A 56 -3.93 -0.72 5.61
C ASN A 56 -2.97 -1.89 5.37
N GLY A 57 -3.46 -3.08 5.69
CA GLY A 57 -2.80 -4.34 5.39
C GLY A 57 -3.79 -5.27 4.73
N SER A 58 -3.35 -6.00 3.72
CA SER A 58 -4.15 -7.09 3.16
C SER A 58 -3.29 -8.28 2.78
N GLU A 59 -3.92 -9.44 2.83
CA GLU A 59 -3.39 -10.66 2.25
C GLU A 59 -4.48 -11.47 1.58
N ALA A 60 -4.09 -12.18 0.52
CA ALA A 60 -4.94 -13.10 -0.19
C ALA A 60 -4.12 -14.30 -0.63
N GLN A 61 -4.74 -15.48 -0.63
CA GLN A 61 -4.19 -16.67 -1.22
C GLN A 61 -5.19 -17.28 -2.19
N ALA A 62 -4.67 -17.73 -3.32
CA ALA A 62 -5.38 -18.47 -4.34
C ALA A 62 -4.47 -19.61 -4.87
N PRO A 63 -4.97 -20.57 -5.67
CA PRO A 63 -4.18 -21.69 -6.16
C PRO A 63 -2.92 -21.28 -6.92
N ASP A 64 -2.93 -20.12 -7.58
CA ASP A 64 -1.84 -19.56 -8.37
C ASP A 64 -0.78 -18.82 -7.53
N GLY A 65 -1.05 -18.51 -6.25
CA GLY A 65 -0.07 -17.85 -5.40
C GLY A 65 -0.64 -17.12 -4.18
N LYS A 66 0.24 -16.35 -3.54
CA LYS A 66 -0.08 -15.45 -2.41
C LYS A 66 0.12 -13.99 -2.86
N LEU A 67 -0.75 -13.11 -2.39
CA LEU A 67 -0.61 -11.67 -2.50
C LEU A 67 -0.63 -11.07 -1.10
N THR A 68 0.30 -10.16 -0.83
CA THR A 68 0.29 -9.34 0.39
C THR A 68 0.48 -7.88 0.02
N SER A 69 -0.17 -6.99 0.77
CA SER A 69 0.02 -5.56 0.59
C SER A 69 0.03 -4.80 1.91
N CYS A 70 0.75 -3.69 1.90
CA CYS A 70 0.75 -2.68 2.95
C CYS A 70 0.60 -1.33 2.28
N GLY A 71 -0.26 -0.47 2.81
CA GLY A 71 -0.40 0.87 2.30
C GLY A 71 -0.72 1.90 3.36
N ILE A 72 -0.50 3.15 3.01
CA ILE A 72 -0.74 4.30 3.88
C ILE A 72 -1.42 5.40 3.08
N GLY A 73 -2.53 5.90 3.60
CA GLY A 73 -3.28 7.02 3.06
C GLY A 73 -3.23 8.25 3.98
N ALA A 74 -3.25 9.44 3.39
CA ALA A 74 -3.33 10.71 4.12
C ALA A 74 -4.37 11.65 3.47
N PRO A 75 -5.04 12.51 4.26
CA PRO A 75 -6.00 13.48 3.74
C PRO A 75 -5.36 14.70 3.03
N ASP A 76 -4.04 14.70 2.79
CA ASP A 76 -3.30 15.80 2.17
C ASP A 76 -3.08 15.60 0.65
N VAL A 77 -3.06 16.70 -0.10
CA VAL A 77 -3.70 16.85 -1.43
C VAL A 77 -2.72 16.95 -2.61
N ASN A 78 -1.41 17.02 -2.40
CA ASN A 78 -0.44 17.10 -3.51
C ASN A 78 0.51 15.90 -3.51
N GLY A 79 0.38 15.04 -4.53
CA GLY A 79 1.22 13.86 -4.72
C GLY A 79 2.67 14.16 -5.05
N ASP A 80 3.01 15.38 -5.46
CA ASP A 80 4.32 15.71 -6.03
C ASP A 80 5.45 15.66 -5.01
N GLU A 81 5.26 16.21 -3.80
CA GLU A 81 6.27 16.12 -2.74
C GLU A 81 6.49 14.67 -2.31
N MET A 82 5.42 13.89 -2.17
CA MET A 82 5.51 12.46 -1.86
C MET A 82 6.17 11.70 -2.99
N ARG A 83 5.88 12.01 -4.26
CA ARG A 83 6.55 11.42 -5.43
C ARG A 83 8.04 11.70 -5.39
N THR A 84 8.46 12.95 -5.17
CA THR A 84 9.87 13.32 -5.06
C THR A 84 10.54 12.60 -3.89
N LEU A 85 9.88 12.53 -2.73
CA LEU A 85 10.40 11.84 -1.57
C LEU A 85 10.55 10.34 -1.81
N LEU A 86 9.55 9.69 -2.41
CA LEU A 86 9.57 8.26 -2.72
C LEU A 86 10.62 7.92 -3.77
N THR A 87 10.65 8.66 -4.87
CA THR A 87 11.63 8.46 -5.95
C THR A 87 13.06 8.63 -5.45
N THR A 88 13.30 9.60 -4.57
CA THR A 88 14.62 9.83 -3.98
C THR A 88 14.97 8.76 -2.94
N SER A 89 14.10 8.53 -1.96
CA SER A 89 14.37 7.62 -0.82
C SER A 89 14.44 6.14 -1.21
N LEU A 90 13.66 5.73 -2.23
CA LEU A 90 13.64 4.36 -2.72
C LEU A 90 14.46 4.19 -4.01
N SER A 91 15.11 5.26 -4.50
CA SER A 91 15.87 5.27 -5.76
C SER A 91 15.04 4.70 -6.92
N LEU A 92 13.78 5.14 -7.02
CA LEU A 92 12.88 4.65 -8.07
C LEU A 92 13.29 5.25 -9.42
N GLY A 93 13.37 4.39 -10.44
CA GLY A 93 13.52 4.83 -11.82
C GLY A 93 12.24 5.42 -12.40
N ALA A 94 12.16 5.47 -13.73
CA ALA A 94 10.93 5.87 -14.41
C ALA A 94 9.76 4.95 -14.03
N PRO A 95 8.55 5.50 -13.84
CA PRO A 95 7.37 4.68 -13.59
C PRO A 95 7.06 3.78 -14.80
N ILE A 96 6.55 2.58 -14.53
CA ILE A 96 6.09 1.65 -15.57
C ILE A 96 4.73 2.06 -16.14
N SER A 97 3.97 2.87 -15.39
CA SER A 97 2.66 3.36 -15.80
C SER A 97 2.31 4.64 -15.03
N VAL A 98 1.70 5.59 -15.75
CA VAL A 98 1.06 6.78 -15.19
C VAL A 98 -0.33 6.88 -15.85
N ARG A 99 -1.40 6.85 -15.06
CA ARG A 99 -2.78 6.90 -15.55
C ARG A 99 -3.56 7.96 -14.80
N SER A 100 -4.39 8.71 -15.49
CA SER A 100 -5.34 9.63 -14.86
C SER A 100 -6.74 9.05 -14.91
N SER A 101 -7.55 9.32 -13.89
CA SER A 101 -8.99 9.04 -13.94
C SER A 101 -9.65 9.86 -15.06
N PRO A 102 -10.79 9.40 -15.61
CA PRO A 102 -11.48 10.10 -16.69
C PRO A 102 -11.87 11.55 -16.36
N ASP A 103 -12.11 11.85 -15.08
CA ASP A 103 -12.44 13.19 -14.58
C ASP A 103 -11.20 14.05 -14.27
N GLY A 104 -9.99 13.52 -14.49
CA GLY A 104 -8.72 14.22 -14.27
C GLY A 104 -8.42 14.53 -12.80
N LYS A 105 -9.18 13.96 -11.85
CA LYS A 105 -9.03 14.25 -10.42
C LYS A 105 -8.05 13.33 -9.71
N GLN A 106 -7.80 12.15 -10.24
CA GLN A 106 -6.88 11.17 -9.68
C GLN A 106 -5.82 10.79 -10.69
N GLN A 107 -4.62 10.59 -10.20
CA GLN A 107 -3.52 9.99 -10.92
C GLN A 107 -3.06 8.75 -10.18
N VAL A 108 -2.78 7.70 -10.94
CA VAL A 108 -2.22 6.45 -10.46
C VAL A 108 -0.87 6.26 -11.13
N THR A 109 0.20 6.31 -10.33
CA THR A 109 1.56 6.07 -10.77
C THR A 109 2.05 4.72 -10.23
N THR A 110 2.69 3.93 -11.07
CA THR A 110 3.16 2.59 -10.71
C THR A 110 4.64 2.43 -11.01
N TRP A 111 5.38 1.84 -10.06
CA TRP A 111 6.77 1.43 -10.21
C TRP A 111 6.94 -0.05 -9.88
N THR A 112 7.97 -0.65 -10.47
CA THR A 112 8.52 -1.93 -10.00
C THR A 112 9.70 -1.64 -9.07
N LEU A 113 9.76 -2.33 -7.93
CA LEU A 113 10.82 -2.22 -6.95
C LEU A 113 11.38 -3.60 -6.66
N SER A 114 12.66 -3.84 -6.96
CA SER A 114 13.35 -5.09 -6.61
C SER A 114 14.24 -4.87 -5.39
N ARG A 115 13.99 -5.61 -4.30
CA ARG A 115 14.75 -5.52 -3.05
C ARG A 115 14.93 -6.89 -2.42
N ALA A 116 16.16 -7.19 -1.98
CA ALA A 116 16.50 -8.44 -1.30
C ALA A 116 16.00 -9.72 -2.03
N GLY A 117 16.06 -9.72 -3.37
CA GLY A 117 15.62 -10.86 -4.20
C GLY A 117 14.10 -10.99 -4.41
N ASN A 118 13.31 -10.01 -3.98
CA ASN A 118 11.86 -9.97 -4.18
C ASN A 118 11.47 -8.79 -5.07
N ASP A 119 10.44 -8.99 -5.90
CA ASP A 119 9.87 -7.96 -6.77
C ASP A 119 8.55 -7.45 -6.19
N PHE A 120 8.47 -6.14 -6.06
CA PHE A 120 7.32 -5.43 -5.51
C PHE A 120 6.73 -4.49 -6.55
N MET A 121 5.42 -4.29 -6.48
CA MET A 121 4.75 -3.19 -7.17
C MET A 121 4.45 -2.08 -6.16
N LEU A 122 4.93 -0.88 -6.45
CA LEU A 122 4.59 0.32 -5.69
C LEU A 122 3.56 1.12 -6.48
N ILE A 123 2.41 1.37 -5.87
CA ILE A 123 1.30 2.10 -6.48
C ILE A 123 1.07 3.35 -5.64
N LEU A 124 1.18 4.51 -6.28
CA LEU A 124 0.78 5.78 -5.71
C LEU A 124 -0.51 6.25 -6.38
N THR A 125 -1.54 6.50 -5.59
CA THR A 125 -2.75 7.19 -6.02
C THR A 125 -2.76 8.56 -5.36
N ASP A 126 -2.86 9.61 -6.16
CA ASP A 126 -2.85 10.99 -5.70
C ASP A 126 -3.76 11.87 -6.57
N GLY A 127 -4.03 13.09 -6.10
CA GLY A 127 -4.93 14.01 -6.78
C GLY A 127 -4.22 15.00 -7.71
N THR A 128 -4.78 15.22 -8.89
CA THR A 128 -4.51 16.40 -9.73
C THR A 128 -5.53 17.50 -9.40
N PRO A 129 -5.16 18.80 -9.46
CA PRO A 129 -5.78 19.82 -8.64
C PRO A 129 -7.17 20.20 -9.16
N THR A 130 -8.23 19.69 -8.53
CA THR A 130 -9.49 20.40 -8.26
C THR A 130 -10.31 19.59 -7.25
N HIS A 131 -10.11 19.90 -5.97
CA HIS A 131 -10.97 19.52 -4.84
C HIS A 131 -10.87 18.08 -4.33
N ARG A 132 -9.81 17.87 -3.52
CA ARG A 132 -9.63 16.92 -2.40
C ARG A 132 -10.10 15.47 -2.65
N SER A 133 -9.18 14.67 -3.16
CA SER A 133 -9.02 13.25 -2.76
C SER A 133 -7.60 13.11 -2.22
N GLY A 134 -7.44 12.51 -1.05
CA GLY A 134 -6.14 12.37 -0.39
C GLY A 134 -5.15 11.51 -1.18
N ILE A 135 -3.94 11.36 -0.65
CA ILE A 135 -2.88 10.52 -1.20
C ILE A 135 -2.95 9.11 -0.61
N SER A 136 -2.65 8.08 -1.40
CA SER A 136 -2.52 6.69 -0.96
C SER A 136 -1.33 6.02 -1.63
N LEU A 137 -0.45 5.42 -0.81
CA LEU A 137 0.68 4.63 -1.27
C LEU A 137 0.47 3.18 -0.88
N ILE A 138 0.60 2.25 -1.82
CA ILE A 138 0.44 0.82 -1.59
C ILE A 138 1.65 0.07 -2.15
N LEU A 139 2.27 -0.76 -1.32
CA LEU A 139 3.30 -1.73 -1.71
C LEU A 139 2.65 -3.12 -1.80
N VAL A 140 2.77 -3.76 -2.96
CA VAL A 140 2.21 -5.09 -3.23
C VAL A 140 3.33 -6.08 -3.50
N HIS A 141 3.23 -7.26 -2.90
CA HIS A 141 4.07 -8.42 -3.20
C HIS A 141 3.21 -9.58 -3.68
N ARG A 142 3.64 -10.24 -4.75
CA ARG A 142 2.99 -11.43 -5.28
C ARG A 142 3.99 -12.57 -5.37
N GLU A 143 3.70 -13.64 -4.65
CA GLU A 143 4.48 -14.87 -4.66
C GLU A 143 3.73 -15.90 -5.50
N PHE A 144 4.28 -16.24 -6.66
CA PHE A 144 3.75 -17.31 -7.50
C PHE A 144 4.18 -18.67 -6.96
N LYS A 145 3.31 -19.68 -7.08
CA LYS A 145 3.77 -21.06 -6.89
C LYS A 145 4.77 -21.40 -7.98
N LYS A 146 5.93 -21.93 -7.59
CA LYS A 146 6.86 -22.56 -8.52
C LYS A 146 6.17 -23.80 -9.09
N SER A 147 6.03 -23.84 -10.41
CA SER A 147 5.52 -24.98 -11.18
C SER A 147 6.42 -26.19 -11.05
#